data_AF-A0A401SK67-F1
#
_entry.id   AF-A0A401SK67-F1
#
_cell.length_a   1.000
_cell.length_b   1.000
_cell.length_c   1.000
_cell.angle_alpha   90.00
_cell.angle_beta   90.00
_cell.angle_gamma   90.00
#
_symmetry.space_group_name_H-M   'P 1'
#
loop_
_entity.id
_entity.type
_entity.pdbx_description
1 polymer ?
#
loop_
_entity_poly.entity_id
_entity_poly.type
_entity_poly.pdbx_seq_one_letter_code
_entity_poly.pdbx_strand_id
1 'polypeptide(L)'
;MAKDYVLLAVVSLLSVVQQAHFAKQVGSARKKYKIAPPSVTGSPDFERIFRAQQNSVEFYPMFLVLFWTSGMFFNQEITSILGLVYLFSRHMYFTGYAESMKGRIPGFKIGIAVLFILFGLSFVAITTCMMDEYFDFNIAKKISKLFP
;
A
#
# COMPACT_ATOMS: atom_id res chain seq x y z
N MET A 1 -10.99 16.38 -14.25
CA MET A 1 -10.52 15.03 -14.65
C MET A 1 -9.08 14.75 -14.23
N ALA A 2 -8.02 15.41 -14.75
CA ALA A 2 -6.65 15.09 -14.32
C ALA A 2 -6.26 15.69 -12.95
N LYS A 3 -6.78 16.89 -12.63
CA LYS A 3 -6.49 17.58 -11.36
C LYS A 3 -7.09 16.86 -10.14
N ASP A 4 -8.13 16.05 -10.36
CA ASP A 4 -8.90 15.38 -9.30
C ASP A 4 -8.19 14.12 -8.77
N TYR A 5 -7.08 13.71 -9.41
CA TYR A 5 -6.27 12.53 -9.03
C TYR A 5 -4.80 12.86 -8.76
N VAL A 6 -4.46 14.14 -8.64
CA VAL A 6 -3.07 14.60 -8.46
C VAL A 6 -2.47 14.03 -7.18
N LEU A 7 -3.22 13.97 -6.08
CA LEU A 7 -2.69 13.46 -4.82
C LEU A 7 -2.41 11.96 -4.91
N LEU A 8 -3.29 11.20 -5.59
CA LEU A 8 -3.06 9.77 -5.84
C LEU A 8 -1.82 9.54 -6.70
N ALA A 9 -1.64 10.34 -7.75
CA ALA A 9 -0.47 10.28 -8.62
C ALA A 9 0.82 10.61 -7.87
N VAL A 10 0.83 11.64 -7.01
CA VAL A 10 1.99 11.99 -6.18
C VAL A 10 2.38 10.82 -5.26
N VAL A 11 1.42 10.23 -4.54
CA VAL A 11 1.70 9.07 -3.67
C VAL A 11 2.20 7.87 -4.48
N SER A 12 1.65 7.65 -5.68
CA SER A 12 2.11 6.58 -6.58
C SER A 12 3.56 6.79 -7.06
N LEU A 13 3.96 8.04 -7.34
CA LEU A 13 5.35 8.34 -7.70
C LEU A 13 6.30 8.15 -6.50
N LEU A 14 5.88 8.56 -5.30
CA LEU A 14 6.63 8.31 -4.07
C LEU A 14 6.80 6.81 -3.81
N SER A 15 5.77 6.00 -4.08
CA SER A 15 5.85 4.55 -3.91
C SER A 15 6.81 3.90 -4.92
N VAL A 16 6.89 4.40 -6.15
CA VAL A 16 7.90 3.97 -7.12
C VAL A 16 9.32 4.25 -6.60
N VAL A 17 9.57 5.46 -6.09
CA VAL A 17 10.87 5.83 -5.51
C VAL A 17 11.22 4.91 -4.34
N GLN A 18 10.26 4.58 -3.47
CA GLN A 18 10.47 3.66 -2.36
C GLN A 18 10.83 2.24 -2.83
N GLN A 19 10.11 1.69 -3.82
CA GLN A 19 10.40 0.35 -4.34
C GLN A 19 11.77 0.29 -5.03
N ALA A 20 12.12 1.33 -5.80
CA ALA A 20 13.45 1.46 -6.39
C ALA A 20 14.55 1.53 -5.32
N HIS A 21 14.31 2.25 -4.22
CA HIS A 21 15.20 2.28 -3.08
C HIS A 21 15.40 0.89 -2.45
N PHE A 22 14.33 0.13 -2.21
CA PHE A 22 14.45 -1.24 -1.67
C PHE A 22 15.22 -2.18 -2.61
N ALA A 23 14.95 -2.09 -3.92
CA ALA A 23 15.69 -2.86 -4.93
C ALA A 23 17.19 -2.51 -4.92
N LYS A 24 17.53 -1.22 -4.82
CA LYS A 24 18.91 -0.75 -4.69
C LYS A 24 19.58 -1.31 -3.43
N GLN A 25 18.88 -1.35 -2.30
CA GLN A 25 19.39 -1.93 -1.05
C GLN A 25 19.71 -3.42 -1.19
N VAL A 26 18.86 -4.19 -1.88
CA VAL A 26 19.16 -5.59 -2.22
C VAL A 26 20.40 -5.69 -3.12
N GLY A 27 20.52 -4.84 -4.14
CA GLY A 27 21.71 -4.80 -5.00
C GLY A 27 23.00 -4.51 -4.23
N SER A 28 22.96 -3.57 -3.29
CA SER A 28 24.06 -3.27 -2.37
C SER A 28 24.38 -4.45 -1.46
N ALA A 29 23.36 -5.12 -0.92
CA ALA A 29 23.53 -6.30 -0.07
C ALA A 29 24.18 -7.47 -0.86
N ARG A 30 23.77 -7.71 -2.11
CA ARG A 30 24.41 -8.71 -2.98
C ARG A 30 25.91 -8.47 -3.13
N LYS A 31 26.33 -7.22 -3.35
CA LYS A 31 27.74 -6.84 -3.43
C LYS A 31 28.46 -7.06 -2.10
N LYS A 32 27.87 -6.59 -0.99
CA LYS A 32 28.45 -6.68 0.36
C LYS A 32 28.67 -8.14 0.79
N TYR A 33 27.66 -9.00 0.60
CA TYR A 33 27.69 -10.40 1.01
C TYR A 33 28.17 -11.35 -0.09
N LYS A 34 28.63 -10.82 -1.24
CA LYS A 34 29.15 -11.58 -2.39
C LYS A 34 28.17 -12.65 -2.90
N ILE A 35 26.87 -12.33 -2.94
CA ILE A 35 25.82 -13.23 -3.41
C ILE A 35 25.49 -12.93 -4.88
N ALA A 36 26.07 -13.73 -5.78
CA ALA A 36 25.81 -13.64 -7.21
C ALA A 36 24.39 -14.16 -7.56
N PRO A 37 23.65 -13.49 -8.47
CA PRO A 37 22.47 -14.07 -9.10
C PRO A 37 22.82 -15.41 -9.80
N PRO A 38 21.90 -16.40 -9.85
CA PRO A 38 20.51 -16.38 -9.40
C PRO A 38 20.32 -16.67 -7.90
N SER A 39 21.40 -16.81 -7.11
CA SER A 39 21.28 -17.17 -5.70
C SER A 39 20.49 -16.14 -4.90
N VAL A 40 19.63 -16.64 -4.01
CA VAL A 40 18.79 -15.86 -3.08
C VAL A 40 19.00 -16.29 -1.62
N THR A 41 19.95 -17.19 -1.37
CA THR A 41 20.33 -17.66 -0.04
C THR A 41 21.76 -17.25 0.27
N GLY A 42 22.07 -17.05 1.55
CA GLY A 42 23.37 -16.54 1.98
C GLY A 42 23.44 -16.27 3.47
N SER A 43 24.04 -15.15 3.86
CA SER A 43 24.05 -14.75 5.27
C SER A 43 22.62 -14.41 5.74
N PRO A 44 22.29 -14.65 7.02
CA PRO A 44 20.99 -14.24 7.56
C PRO A 44 20.67 -12.76 7.34
N ASP A 45 21.68 -11.88 7.33
CA ASP A 45 21.50 -10.46 7.08
C ASP A 45 21.11 -10.15 5.63
N PHE A 46 21.77 -10.81 4.67
CA PHE A 46 21.40 -10.72 3.26
C PHE A 46 19.96 -11.20 3.05
N GLU A 47 19.63 -12.37 3.59
CA GLU A 47 18.30 -12.96 3.42
C GLU A 47 17.21 -12.09 4.02
N ARG A 48 17.43 -11.43 5.16
CA ARG A 48 16.45 -10.49 5.73
C ARG A 48 16.19 -9.30 4.80
N ILE A 49 17.24 -8.67 4.26
CA ILE A 49 17.09 -7.55 3.31
C ILE A 49 16.37 -8.00 2.04
N PHE A 50 16.76 -9.16 1.49
CA PHE A 50 16.15 -9.73 0.30
C PHE A 50 14.66 -10.04 0.52
N ARG A 51 14.31 -10.71 1.63
CA ARG A 51 12.92 -11.04 1.98
C ARG A 51 12.09 -9.80 2.28
N ALA A 52 12.67 -8.78 2.90
CA ALA A 52 11.99 -7.52 3.15
C ALA A 52 11.57 -6.84 1.83
N GLN A 53 12.46 -6.81 0.84
CA GLN A 53 12.16 -6.28 -0.49
C GLN A 53 11.13 -7.14 -1.23
N GLN A 54 11.30 -8.47 -1.23
CA GLN A 54 10.39 -9.40 -1.90
C GLN A 54 8.96 -9.26 -1.35
N ASN A 55 8.80 -9.25 -0.02
CA ASN A 55 7.50 -9.03 0.61
C ASN A 55 6.91 -7.66 0.23
N SER A 56 7.74 -6.61 0.11
CA SER A 56 7.27 -5.29 -0.34
C SER A 56 6.74 -5.31 -1.77
N VAL A 57 7.31 -6.14 -2.64
CA VAL A 57 6.82 -6.32 -4.01
C VAL A 57 5.53 -7.13 -4.03
N GLU A 58 5.42 -8.21 -3.25
CA GLU A 58 4.22 -9.04 -3.18
C GLU A 58 2.98 -8.27 -2.70
N PHE A 59 3.16 -7.33 -1.76
CA PHE A 59 2.07 -6.49 -1.26
C PHE A 59 1.75 -5.26 -2.14
N TYR A 60 2.63 -4.91 -3.06
CA TYR A 60 2.49 -3.67 -3.84
C TYR A 60 1.29 -3.69 -4.80
N PRO A 61 0.98 -4.77 -5.54
CA PRO A 61 -0.23 -4.84 -6.35
C PRO A 61 -1.51 -4.69 -5.54
N MET A 62 -1.59 -5.33 -4.36
CA MET A 62 -2.74 -5.19 -3.46
C MET A 62 -2.90 -3.74 -3.01
N PHE A 63 -1.81 -3.08 -2.61
CA PHE A 63 -1.83 -1.66 -2.28
C PHE A 63 -2.34 -0.81 -3.45
N LEU A 64 -1.77 -0.98 -4.66
CA LEU A 64 -2.14 -0.15 -5.81
C LEU A 64 -3.63 -0.29 -6.17
N VAL A 65 -4.16 -1.50 -6.20
CA VAL A 65 -5.58 -1.74 -6.51
C VAL A 65 -6.48 -1.08 -5.47
N LEU A 66 -6.21 -1.29 -4.18
CA LEU A 66 -7.03 -0.72 -3.11
C LEU A 66 -6.89 0.81 -3.01
N PHE A 67 -5.69 1.33 -3.22
CA PHE A 67 -5.39 2.75 -3.21
C PHE A 67 -6.14 3.47 -4.34
N TRP A 68 -6.01 3.02 -5.58
CA TRP A 68 -6.71 3.67 -6.70
C TRP A 68 -8.22 3.49 -6.61
N THR A 69 -8.71 2.31 -6.23
CA THR A 69 -10.15 2.08 -6.08
C THR A 69 -10.75 2.99 -5.01
N SER A 70 -10.18 3.03 -3.81
CA SER A 70 -10.67 3.94 -2.76
C SER A 70 -10.54 5.42 -3.17
N GLY A 71 -9.46 5.81 -3.83
CA GLY A 71 -9.25 7.20 -4.21
C GLY A 71 -10.22 7.67 -5.30
N MET A 72 -10.58 6.80 -6.23
CA MET A 72 -11.52 7.12 -7.32
C MET A 72 -12.99 7.07 -6.89
N PHE A 73 -13.36 6.11 -6.03
CA PHE A 73 -14.76 5.87 -5.69
C PHE A 73 -15.18 6.44 -4.33
N PHE A 74 -14.24 6.65 -3.39
CA PHE A 74 -14.54 7.14 -2.04
C PHE A 74 -14.13 8.59 -1.85
N ASN A 75 -12.83 8.86 -1.66
CA ASN A 75 -12.32 10.21 -1.42
C ASN A 75 -10.79 10.25 -1.65
N GLN A 76 -10.34 11.15 -2.54
CA GLN A 76 -8.93 11.26 -2.88
C GLN A 76 -8.05 11.64 -1.67
N GLU A 77 -8.45 12.63 -0.87
CA GLU A 77 -7.62 13.22 0.18
C GLU A 77 -7.34 12.20 1.29
N ILE A 78 -8.39 11.55 1.80
CA ILE A 78 -8.31 10.50 2.83
C ILE A 78 -7.46 9.34 2.32
N THR A 79 -7.73 8.87 1.09
CA THR A 79 -6.96 7.78 0.49
C THR A 79 -5.48 8.15 0.35
N SER A 80 -5.17 9.38 -0.06
CA SER A 80 -3.78 9.85 -0.20
C SER A 80 -3.03 9.86 1.13
N ILE A 81 -3.68 10.31 2.21
CA ILE A 81 -3.12 10.25 3.57
C ILE A 81 -2.86 8.80 3.98
N LEU A 82 -3.83 7.90 3.79
CA LEU A 82 -3.66 6.47 4.06
C LEU A 82 -2.51 5.87 3.23
N GLY A 83 -2.38 6.28 1.96
CA GLY A 83 -1.27 5.88 1.10
C GLY A 83 0.08 6.31 1.65
N LEU A 84 0.22 7.54 2.15
CA LEU A 84 1.45 7.98 2.82
C LEU A 84 1.75 7.17 4.09
N VAL A 85 0.72 6.87 4.91
CA VAL A 85 0.87 5.99 6.08
C VAL A 85 1.31 4.59 5.66
N TYR A 86 0.76 4.04 4.57
CA TYR A 86 1.19 2.76 4.02
C TYR A 86 2.67 2.80 3.62
N LEU A 87 3.12 3.82 2.88
CA LEU A 87 4.53 3.95 2.49
C LEU A 87 5.44 4.07 3.71
N PHE A 88 5.05 4.87 4.70
CA PHE A 88 5.79 4.96 5.96
C PHE A 88 5.90 3.59 6.65
N SER A 89 4.79 2.84 6.73
CA SER A 89 4.77 1.50 7.31
C SER A 89 5.70 0.51 6.58
N ARG A 90 5.76 0.59 5.23
CA ARG A 90 6.69 -0.22 4.42
C ARG A 90 8.15 0.16 4.66
N HIS A 91 8.44 1.44 4.84
CA HIS A 91 9.80 1.88 5.19
C HIS A 91 10.21 1.34 6.56
N MET A 92 9.35 1.49 7.58
CA MET A 92 9.58 0.91 8.91
C MET A 92 9.75 -0.60 8.85
N TYR A 93 8.90 -1.30 8.11
CA TYR A 93 8.98 -2.75 7.92
C TYR A 93 10.32 -3.15 7.33
N PHE A 94 10.73 -2.49 6.24
CA PHE A 94 11.96 -2.83 5.53
C PHE A 94 13.20 -2.62 6.40
N THR A 95 13.33 -1.43 7.00
CA THR A 95 14.47 -1.08 7.86
C THR A 95 14.53 -1.97 9.09
N GLY A 96 13.39 -2.15 9.78
CA GLY A 96 13.33 -3.02 10.95
C GLY A 96 13.62 -4.48 10.64
N TYR A 97 13.20 -5.00 9.47
CA TYR A 97 13.51 -6.37 9.07
C TYR A 97 14.98 -6.54 8.70
N ALA A 98 15.58 -5.57 8.01
CA ALA A 98 17.00 -5.58 7.69
C ALA A 98 17.86 -5.73 8.96
N GLU A 99 17.50 -5.03 10.03
CA GLU A 99 18.17 -5.12 11.33
C GLU A 99 17.91 -6.46 12.03
N SER A 100 16.65 -6.85 12.21
CA SER A 100 16.31 -8.07 12.95
C SER A 100 14.99 -8.71 12.51
N MET A 101 14.83 -10.00 12.81
CA MET A 101 13.57 -10.71 12.52
C MET A 101 12.36 -10.08 13.23
N LYS A 102 12.52 -9.62 14.48
CA LYS A 102 11.42 -9.02 15.27
C LYS A 102 11.14 -7.57 14.87
N GLY A 103 12.15 -6.84 14.39
CA GLY A 103 12.02 -5.44 13.97
C GLY A 103 11.03 -5.22 12.82
N ARG A 104 10.71 -6.27 12.05
CA ARG A 104 9.71 -6.20 10.97
C ARG A 104 8.27 -6.00 11.46
N ILE A 105 7.95 -6.42 12.68
CA ILE A 105 6.56 -6.60 13.13
C ILE A 105 5.76 -5.28 13.22
N PRO A 106 6.29 -4.18 13.77
CA PRO A 106 5.51 -2.93 13.89
C PRO A 106 5.07 -2.38 12.53
N GLY A 107 6.01 -2.22 11.59
CA GLY A 107 5.71 -1.75 10.24
C GLY A 107 4.76 -2.68 9.48
N PHE A 108 4.90 -4.00 9.67
CA PHE A 108 3.99 -4.98 9.08
C PHE A 108 2.55 -4.79 9.55
N LYS A 109 2.33 -4.67 10.86
CA LYS A 109 0.98 -4.51 11.44
C LYS A 109 0.30 -3.23 10.96
N ILE A 110 1.04 -2.12 10.93
CA ILE A 110 0.52 -0.84 10.43
C ILE A 110 0.13 -0.98 8.95
N GLY A 111 1.01 -1.56 8.12
CA GLY A 111 0.75 -1.74 6.70
C GLY A 111 -0.48 -2.59 6.41
N ILE A 112 -0.64 -3.70 7.14
CA ILE A 112 -1.83 -4.57 7.05
C ILE A 112 -3.10 -3.81 7.47
N ALA A 113 -3.05 -3.06 8.58
CA ALA A 113 -4.19 -2.28 9.03
C ALA A 113 -4.63 -1.25 7.96
N VAL A 114 -3.68 -0.55 7.35
CA VAL A 114 -3.99 0.41 6.26
C VAL A 114 -4.62 -0.29 5.06
N LEU A 115 -4.13 -1.47 4.66
CA LEU A 115 -4.73 -2.23 3.56
C LEU A 115 -6.17 -2.65 3.87
N PHE A 116 -6.47 -3.09 5.09
CA PHE A 116 -7.84 -3.40 5.49
C PHE A 116 -8.75 -2.17 5.48
N ILE A 117 -8.24 -1.01 5.91
CA ILE A 117 -8.99 0.24 5.84
C ILE A 117 -9.29 0.60 4.38
N LEU A 118 -8.28 0.60 3.50
CA LEU A 118 -8.46 0.90 2.07
C LEU A 118 -9.44 -0.09 1.40
N PHE A 119 -9.39 -1.37 1.78
CA PHE A 119 -10.36 -2.37 1.34
C PHE A 119 -11.78 -2.03 1.80
N GLY A 120 -11.99 -1.71 3.07
CA GLY A 120 -13.29 -1.31 3.59
C GLY A 120 -13.85 -0.07 2.87
N LEU A 121 -13.02 0.96 2.66
CA LEU A 121 -13.40 2.16 1.91
C LEU A 121 -13.79 1.82 0.46
N SER A 122 -12.99 1.01 -0.22
CA SER A 122 -13.26 0.57 -1.59
C SER A 122 -14.56 -0.22 -1.69
N PHE A 123 -14.78 -1.15 -0.76
CA PHE A 123 -15.96 -2.01 -0.73
C PHE A 123 -17.25 -1.21 -0.51
N VAL A 124 -17.25 -0.31 0.48
CA VAL A 124 -18.40 0.56 0.76
C VAL A 124 -18.69 1.45 -0.45
N ALA A 125 -17.68 2.09 -1.02
CA ALA A 125 -17.85 3.01 -2.13
C ALA A 125 -18.39 2.33 -3.40
N ILE A 126 -17.83 1.17 -3.77
CA ILE A 126 -18.30 0.39 -4.92
C ILE A 126 -19.74 -0.08 -4.67
N THR A 127 -20.06 -0.59 -3.48
CA THR A 127 -21.40 -1.10 -3.18
C THR A 127 -22.44 0.02 -3.28
N THR A 128 -22.17 1.20 -2.71
CA THR A 128 -23.05 2.36 -2.84
C THR A 128 -23.22 2.78 -4.29
N CYS A 129 -22.12 2.87 -5.05
CA CYS A 129 -22.15 3.19 -6.48
C CYS A 129 -22.99 2.19 -7.28
N MET A 130 -22.85 0.89 -7.02
CA MET A 130 -23.66 -0.15 -7.66
C MET A 130 -25.14 -0.06 -7.29
N MET A 131 -25.46 0.25 -6.03
CA MET A 131 -26.84 0.42 -5.57
C MET A 131 -27.52 1.62 -6.22
N ASP A 132 -26.79 2.72 -6.37
CA ASP A 132 -27.29 3.93 -7.01
C ASP A 132 -27.50 3.71 -8.53
N GLU A 133 -26.53 3.10 -9.22
CA GLU A 133 -26.55 2.95 -10.68
C GLU A 133 -27.51 1.85 -11.18
N TYR A 134 -27.55 0.70 -10.51
CA TYR A 134 -28.26 -0.48 -11.03
C TYR A 134 -29.58 -0.79 -10.32
N PHE A 135 -29.75 -0.34 -9.08
CA PHE A 135 -30.92 -0.67 -8.27
C PHE A 135 -31.80 0.56 -7.96
N ASP A 136 -31.44 1.74 -8.47
CA ASP A 136 -32.11 3.04 -8.22
C ASP A 136 -32.33 3.29 -6.71
N PHE A 137 -31.50 2.64 -5.86
CA PHE A 137 -31.67 2.61 -4.42
C PHE A 137 -30.79 3.69 -3.80
N ASN A 138 -31.24 4.94 -3.95
CA ASN A 138 -30.48 6.08 -3.43
C ASN A 138 -30.60 6.20 -1.90
N ILE A 139 -29.59 5.70 -1.19
CA ILE A 139 -29.52 5.71 0.29
C ILE A 139 -29.60 7.15 0.82
N ALA A 140 -28.91 8.10 0.19
CA ALA A 140 -28.92 9.51 0.60
C ALA A 140 -30.31 10.17 0.46
N LYS A 141 -31.05 9.83 -0.61
CA LYS A 141 -32.43 10.29 -0.85
C LYS A 141 -33.43 9.68 0.13
N LYS A 142 -33.13 8.50 0.69
CA LYS A 142 -33.97 7.84 1.69
C LYS A 142 -33.70 8.36 3.10
N ILE A 143 -32.44 8.59 3.46
CA ILE A 143 -32.04 9.19 4.75
C ILE A 143 -32.55 10.64 4.86
N SER A 144 -32.43 11.44 3.79
CA SER A 144 -33.00 12.81 3.77
C SER A 144 -34.53 12.84 3.87
N LYS A 145 -35.23 11.78 3.45
CA LYS A 145 -36.68 11.63 3.67
C LYS A 145 -37.05 11.20 5.09
N LEU A 146 -36.11 10.61 5.84
CA LEU A 146 -36.31 10.16 7.23
C LEU A 146 -36.14 11.28 8.25
N PHE A 147 -35.46 12.37 7.87
CA PHE A 147 -35.27 13.57 8.70
C PHE A 147 -35.69 14.80 7.88
N PRO A 148 -37.00 15.13 7.84
CA PRO A 148 -37.54 16.30 7.14
C PRO A 148 -37.11 17.62 7.77
#